data_AF-A0A0K6INB1-F1
#
_entry.id   AF-A0A0K6INB1-F1
#
_cell.length_a   1.000
_cell.length_b   1.000
_cell.length_c   1.000
_cell.angle_alpha   90.00
_cell.angle_beta   90.00
_cell.angle_gamma   90.00
#
_symmetry.space_group_name_H-M   'P 1'
#
loop_
_entity.id
_entity.type
_entity.pdbx_description
1 polymer ?
#
loop_
_entity_poly.entity_id
_entity_poly.type
_entity_poly.pdbx_seq_one_letter_code
_entity_poly.pdbx_strand_id
1 'polypeptide(L)'
;MPLHYWSAQLRSLMPQQVALMRVSGHWWAGQAQLSVTGLSQPLQLSWSMKSLFAPIDWYLNHPQILGYGQVQPSFSTVSFWVKGLSLDADLLNPLLTQQGVYVTGSPLEVSAWYSVYDIQEKQFQAFQARANWSKGHIRYQLEGLTNEANIVDLQLQGYLTDESHPRQPILVLQSQQGSPLLEMKLLPQWHLELTVMPELIETIGLRWPGKKEYPAFVMIQPLREMWP
;
A
#
# COMPACT_ATOMS: atom_id res chain seq x y z
N MET A 1 8.89 -24.52 -15.53
CA MET A 1 8.06 -24.57 -16.74
C MET A 1 8.02 -23.20 -17.40
N PRO A 2 7.95 -23.13 -18.74
CA PRO A 2 7.81 -21.86 -19.46
C PRO A 2 6.48 -21.16 -19.13
N LEU A 3 6.51 -19.84 -18.98
CA LEU A 3 5.35 -19.04 -18.56
C LEU A 3 4.29 -18.86 -19.65
N HIS A 4 4.66 -19.01 -20.92
CA HIS A 4 3.69 -18.83 -22.02
C HIS A 4 2.56 -19.86 -21.99
N TYR A 5 2.81 -21.06 -21.46
CA TYR A 5 1.75 -22.07 -21.25
C TYR A 5 0.72 -21.66 -20.18
N TRP A 6 1.06 -20.69 -19.34
CA TRP A 6 0.25 -20.23 -18.21
C TRP A 6 -0.36 -18.86 -18.44
N SER A 7 -0.15 -18.25 -19.61
CA SER A 7 -0.55 -16.86 -19.86
C SER A 7 -2.06 -16.65 -19.72
N ALA A 8 -2.89 -17.65 -20.08
CA ALA A 8 -4.33 -17.58 -19.95
C ALA A 8 -4.77 -17.59 -18.48
N GLN A 9 -4.21 -18.50 -17.68
CA GLN A 9 -4.48 -18.60 -16.24
C GLN A 9 -3.97 -17.36 -15.50
N LEU A 10 -2.78 -16.87 -15.84
CA LEU A 10 -2.24 -15.65 -15.25
C LEU A 10 -3.14 -14.45 -15.57
N ARG A 11 -3.68 -14.34 -16.79
CA ARG A 11 -4.64 -13.29 -17.15
C ARG A 11 -5.92 -13.35 -16.31
N SER A 12 -6.46 -14.55 -16.03
CA SER A 12 -7.65 -14.69 -15.18
C SER A 12 -7.42 -14.36 -13.70
N LEU A 13 -6.15 -14.34 -13.26
CA LEU A 13 -5.77 -14.02 -11.89
C LEU A 13 -5.42 -12.53 -11.70
N MET A 14 -5.41 -11.73 -12.77
CA MET A 14 -5.14 -10.30 -12.66
C MET A 14 -6.28 -9.61 -11.91
N PRO A 15 -5.97 -8.70 -10.95
CA PRO A 15 -7.00 -7.92 -10.29
C PRO A 15 -7.72 -7.01 -11.29
N GLN A 16 -8.91 -6.53 -10.91
CA GLN A 16 -9.58 -5.47 -11.65
C GLN A 16 -8.61 -4.30 -11.84
N GLN A 17 -8.66 -3.65 -13.01
CA GLN A 17 -7.78 -2.54 -13.40
C GLN A 17 -6.32 -2.92 -13.76
N VAL A 18 -5.96 -4.20 -13.76
CA VAL A 18 -4.65 -4.68 -14.23
C VAL A 18 -4.84 -5.69 -15.36
N ALA A 19 -4.11 -5.50 -16.47
CA ALA A 19 -4.13 -6.41 -17.61
C ALA A 19 -2.73 -6.92 -17.93
N LEU A 20 -2.57 -8.25 -18.00
CA LEU A 20 -1.33 -8.89 -18.42
C LEU A 20 -1.17 -8.80 -19.95
N MET A 21 -0.32 -7.87 -20.39
CA MET A 21 -0.01 -7.66 -21.81
C MET A 21 0.87 -8.78 -22.34
N ARG A 22 2.02 -8.99 -21.69
CA ARG A 22 3.03 -9.97 -22.10
C ARG A 22 3.62 -10.65 -20.87
N VAL A 23 3.93 -11.93 -21.00
CA VAL A 23 4.71 -12.69 -20.03
C VAL A 23 5.74 -13.54 -20.76
N SER A 24 6.94 -13.65 -20.21
CA SER A 24 8.02 -14.44 -20.81
C SER A 24 8.99 -14.97 -19.75
N GLY A 25 9.66 -16.07 -20.07
CA GLY A 25 10.59 -16.75 -19.15
C GLY A 25 9.97 -17.99 -18.53
N HIS A 26 10.41 -18.31 -17.32
CA HIS A 26 10.02 -19.48 -16.54
C HIS A 26 9.50 -19.07 -15.17
N TRP A 27 8.75 -19.96 -14.51
CA TRP A 27 8.25 -19.73 -13.14
C TRP A 27 9.32 -19.27 -12.14
N TRP A 28 10.57 -19.75 -12.27
CA TRP A 28 11.69 -19.37 -11.41
C TRP A 28 12.48 -18.15 -11.89
N ALA A 29 12.27 -17.67 -13.12
CA ALA A 29 12.97 -16.51 -13.67
C ALA A 29 12.17 -15.99 -14.85
N GLY A 30 11.45 -14.89 -14.64
CA GLY A 30 10.47 -14.40 -15.59
C GLY A 30 10.27 -12.89 -15.54
N GLN A 31 9.54 -12.41 -16.53
CA GLN A 31 9.12 -11.02 -16.62
C GLN A 31 7.71 -10.92 -17.20
N ALA A 32 6.98 -9.91 -16.75
CA ALA A 32 5.64 -9.57 -17.15
C ALA A 32 5.56 -8.06 -17.45
N GLN A 33 4.81 -7.71 -18.49
CA GLN A 33 4.38 -6.35 -18.78
C GLN A 33 2.90 -6.24 -18.45
N LEU A 34 2.58 -5.31 -17.56
CA LEU A 34 1.24 -5.08 -17.03
C LEU A 34 0.75 -3.70 -17.47
N SER A 35 -0.45 -3.64 -18.03
CA SER A 35 -1.18 -2.39 -18.18
C SER A 35 -1.97 -2.18 -16.90
N VAL A 36 -1.83 -1.02 -16.27
CA VAL A 36 -2.54 -0.66 -15.04
C VAL A 36 -3.35 0.59 -15.31
N THR A 37 -4.64 0.61 -14.96
CA THR A 37 -5.48 1.81 -15.10
C THR A 37 -4.84 2.96 -14.33
N GLY A 38 -4.74 4.13 -14.96
CA GLY A 38 -4.09 5.31 -14.39
C GLY A 38 -2.60 5.44 -14.69
N LEU A 39 -1.95 4.40 -15.24
CA LEU A 39 -0.59 4.50 -15.77
C LEU A 39 -0.59 4.69 -17.28
N SER A 40 0.24 5.62 -17.77
CA SER A 40 0.38 5.90 -19.20
C SER A 40 1.26 4.89 -19.93
N GLN A 41 2.12 4.18 -19.20
CA GLN A 41 3.05 3.19 -19.74
C GLN A 41 2.90 1.84 -19.05
N PRO A 42 3.27 0.73 -19.72
CA PRO A 42 3.25 -0.58 -19.10
C PRO A 42 4.24 -0.66 -17.94
N LEU A 43 3.78 -1.20 -16.82
CA LEU A 43 4.61 -1.55 -15.68
C LEU A 43 5.34 -2.87 -15.97
N GLN A 44 6.63 -2.91 -15.68
CA GLN A 44 7.47 -4.10 -15.87
C GLN A 44 7.71 -4.77 -14.53
N LEU A 45 7.22 -6.00 -14.38
CA LEU A 45 7.50 -6.85 -13.22
C LEU A 45 8.46 -7.94 -13.67
N SER A 46 9.57 -8.12 -12.96
CA SER A 46 10.48 -9.25 -13.16
C SER A 46 10.71 -9.97 -11.85
N TRP A 47 11.00 -11.25 -11.93
CA TRP A 47 11.32 -12.05 -10.75
C TRP A 47 12.35 -13.11 -11.08
N SER A 48 13.09 -13.52 -10.06
CA SER A 48 14.09 -14.57 -10.17
C SER A 48 14.26 -15.31 -8.85
N MET A 49 14.52 -16.60 -8.95
CA MET A 49 14.75 -17.50 -7.82
C MET A 49 16.13 -18.13 -7.98
N LYS A 50 17.00 -17.94 -6.98
CA LYS A 50 18.40 -18.42 -7.03
C LYS A 50 18.52 -19.94 -6.86
N SER A 51 17.60 -20.56 -6.12
CA SER A 51 17.52 -22.01 -5.90
C SER A 51 16.11 -22.40 -5.46
N LEU A 52 15.74 -23.68 -5.53
CA LEU A 52 14.37 -24.18 -5.29
C LEU A 52 13.74 -23.80 -3.93
N PHE A 53 14.53 -23.37 -2.95
CA PHE A 53 14.07 -22.95 -1.62
C PHE A 53 14.50 -21.52 -1.25
N ALA A 54 15.20 -20.82 -2.15
CA ALA A 54 15.52 -19.43 -1.95
C ALA A 54 14.26 -18.56 -2.10
N PRO A 55 14.17 -17.43 -1.39
CA PRO A 55 13.17 -16.41 -1.68
C PRO A 55 13.23 -16.00 -3.15
N ILE A 56 12.07 -15.71 -3.72
CA ILE A 56 11.91 -15.15 -5.06
C ILE A 56 12.18 -13.66 -4.94
N ASP A 57 13.27 -13.20 -5.54
CA ASP A 57 13.55 -11.78 -5.71
C ASP A 57 12.59 -11.22 -6.78
N TRP A 58 11.94 -10.09 -6.51
CA TRP A 58 11.08 -9.39 -7.46
C TRP A 58 11.53 -7.94 -7.65
N TYR A 59 11.31 -7.43 -8.85
CA TYR A 59 11.64 -6.06 -9.26
C TYR A 59 10.50 -5.48 -10.09
N LEU A 60 10.13 -4.27 -9.76
CA LEU A 60 9.08 -3.47 -10.36
C LEU A 60 9.71 -2.23 -10.99
N ASN A 61 9.47 -2.02 -12.28
CA ASN A 61 10.06 -0.91 -13.02
C ASN A 61 9.00 -0.20 -13.88
N HIS A 62 8.81 1.08 -13.62
CA HIS A 62 7.97 2.02 -14.32
C HIS A 62 8.54 3.44 -14.06
N PRO A 63 8.40 4.42 -14.97
CA PRO A 63 8.96 5.76 -14.75
C PRO A 63 8.52 6.44 -13.44
N GLN A 64 7.32 6.11 -12.97
CA GLN A 64 6.70 6.66 -11.76
C GLN A 64 6.66 5.66 -10.59
N ILE A 65 7.10 4.42 -10.80
CA ILE A 65 7.08 3.36 -9.78
C ILE A 65 8.33 2.49 -9.89
N LEU A 66 9.15 2.48 -8.85
CA LEU A 66 10.33 1.63 -8.75
C LEU A 66 10.26 0.83 -7.47
N GLY A 67 10.36 -0.48 -7.53
CA GLY A 67 10.28 -1.31 -6.34
C GLY A 67 11.06 -2.59 -6.45
N TYR A 68 11.50 -3.12 -5.31
CA TYR A 68 12.13 -4.42 -5.25
C TYR A 68 11.99 -5.05 -3.88
N GLY A 69 12.08 -6.37 -3.85
CA GLY A 69 11.89 -7.12 -2.63
C GLY A 69 11.96 -8.61 -2.84
N GLN A 70 11.38 -9.34 -1.89
CA GLN A 70 11.40 -10.79 -1.87
C GLN A 70 10.01 -11.35 -1.53
N VAL A 71 9.73 -12.57 -1.99
CA VAL A 71 8.61 -13.37 -1.52
C VAL A 71 9.07 -14.81 -1.30
N GLN A 72 8.68 -15.41 -0.18
CA GLN A 72 9.02 -16.78 0.15
C GLN A 72 7.77 -17.52 0.62
N PRO A 73 7.17 -18.35 -0.24
CA PRO A 73 6.13 -19.27 0.19
C PRO A 73 6.76 -20.42 1.00
N SER A 74 6.07 -20.84 2.04
CA SER A 74 6.33 -22.04 2.85
C SER A 74 5.07 -22.92 2.88
N PHE A 75 5.09 -24.03 3.62
CA PHE A 75 3.96 -24.96 3.66
C PHE A 75 2.64 -24.33 4.15
N SER A 76 2.69 -23.46 5.15
CA SER A 76 1.51 -22.79 5.72
C SER A 76 1.60 -21.27 5.73
N THR A 77 2.76 -20.69 5.41
CA THR A 77 3.00 -19.25 5.50
C THR A 77 3.51 -18.67 4.19
N VAL A 78 3.26 -17.39 3.98
CA VAL A 78 3.91 -16.59 2.93
C VAL A 78 4.62 -15.43 3.59
N SER A 79 5.92 -15.35 3.38
CA SER A 79 6.72 -14.20 3.81
C SER A 79 6.92 -13.26 2.63
N PHE A 80 6.71 -11.96 2.86
CA PHE A 80 6.82 -10.92 1.86
C PHE A 80 7.66 -9.76 2.39
N TRP A 81 8.61 -9.32 1.57
CA TRP A 81 9.49 -8.20 1.87
C TRP A 81 9.42 -7.17 0.74
N VAL A 82 9.29 -5.89 1.11
CA VAL A 82 9.62 -4.75 0.25
C VAL A 82 10.89 -4.14 0.83
N LYS A 83 11.99 -4.20 0.07
CA LYS A 83 13.29 -3.65 0.47
C LYS A 83 13.42 -2.18 0.06
N GLY A 84 12.71 -1.79 -0.98
CA GLY A 84 12.54 -0.41 -1.41
C GLY A 84 11.37 -0.31 -2.37
N LEU A 85 10.53 0.70 -2.20
CA LEU A 85 9.51 1.09 -3.16
C LEU A 85 9.45 2.61 -3.20
N SER A 86 9.47 3.19 -4.39
CA SER A 86 9.27 4.61 -4.65
C SER A 86 8.09 4.74 -5.60
N LEU A 87 7.12 5.58 -5.24
CA LEU A 87 5.88 5.81 -5.96
C LEU A 87 5.66 7.31 -6.09
N ASP A 88 5.51 7.83 -7.30
CA ASP A 88 5.11 9.24 -7.47
C ASP A 88 3.77 9.50 -6.77
N ALA A 89 3.69 10.56 -5.97
CA ALA A 89 2.49 10.88 -5.19
C ALA A 89 1.26 11.12 -6.07
N ASP A 90 1.47 11.63 -7.29
CA ASP A 90 0.43 11.90 -8.28
C ASP A 90 -0.32 10.63 -8.72
N LEU A 91 0.25 9.44 -8.50
CA LEU A 91 -0.40 8.16 -8.79
C LEU A 91 -1.60 7.87 -7.88
N LEU A 92 -1.76 8.61 -6.79
CA LEU A 92 -2.95 8.53 -5.94
C LEU A 92 -4.14 9.29 -6.54
N ASN A 93 -3.91 10.21 -7.48
CA ASN A 93 -4.95 11.08 -8.02
C ASN A 93 -6.13 10.34 -8.65
N PRO A 94 -5.96 9.29 -9.47
CA PRO A 94 -7.11 8.59 -10.05
C PRO A 94 -8.14 8.11 -9.03
N LEU A 95 -7.70 7.76 -7.81
CA LEU A 95 -8.57 7.36 -6.69
C LEU A 95 -9.18 8.57 -5.97
N LEU A 96 -8.41 9.66 -5.83
CA LEU A 96 -8.76 10.82 -5.02
C LEU A 96 -9.57 11.89 -5.76
N THR A 97 -9.42 12.00 -7.08
CA THR A 97 -10.08 13.05 -7.87
C THR A 97 -11.59 12.92 -7.89
N GLN A 98 -12.12 11.71 -7.67
CA GLN A 98 -13.56 11.48 -7.51
C GLN A 98 -14.13 12.19 -6.28
N GLN A 99 -13.28 12.46 -5.28
CA GLN A 99 -13.60 13.21 -4.06
C GLN A 99 -13.14 14.68 -4.13
N GLY A 100 -12.75 15.16 -5.32
CA GLY A 100 -12.23 16.51 -5.50
C GLY A 100 -10.86 16.75 -4.87
N VAL A 101 -10.12 15.69 -4.52
CA VAL A 101 -8.79 15.76 -3.90
C VAL A 101 -7.71 15.49 -4.96
N TYR A 102 -6.68 16.31 -4.94
CA TYR A 102 -5.51 16.23 -5.81
C TYR A 102 -4.24 16.29 -4.96
N VAL A 103 -3.33 15.37 -5.21
CA VAL A 103 -2.08 15.19 -4.50
C VAL A 103 -0.92 15.34 -5.49
N THR A 104 0.08 16.11 -5.09
CA THR A 104 1.36 16.21 -5.80
C THR A 104 2.52 16.28 -4.83
N GLY A 105 3.76 16.06 -5.28
CA GLY A 105 4.94 16.28 -4.42
C GLY A 105 6.10 15.33 -4.69
N SER A 106 6.93 15.13 -3.66
CA SER A 106 7.98 14.13 -3.70
C SER A 106 7.39 12.72 -3.73
N PRO A 107 8.15 11.72 -4.22
CA PRO A 107 7.72 10.34 -4.16
C PRO A 107 7.45 9.86 -2.73
N LEU A 108 6.48 8.95 -2.61
CA LEU A 108 6.24 8.12 -1.44
C LEU A 108 7.25 7.00 -1.43
N GLU A 109 8.00 6.86 -0.34
CA GLU A 109 9.07 5.87 -0.23
C GLU A 109 8.75 4.85 0.86
N VAL A 110 8.67 3.56 0.52
CA VAL A 110 8.65 2.47 1.49
C VAL A 110 10.08 1.99 1.68
N SER A 111 10.67 2.37 2.81
CA SER A 111 12.04 1.97 3.19
C SER A 111 12.14 0.52 3.66
N ALA A 112 11.06 -0.02 4.24
CA ALA A 112 10.99 -1.38 4.72
C ALA A 112 9.54 -1.84 4.84
N TRP A 113 9.24 -3.01 4.31
CA TRP A 113 8.00 -3.74 4.60
C TRP A 113 8.35 -5.19 4.80
N TYR A 114 7.84 -5.79 5.86
CA TYR A 114 7.96 -7.21 6.13
C TYR A 114 6.65 -7.73 6.68
N SER A 115 6.15 -8.81 6.09
CA SER A 115 4.97 -9.49 6.59
C SER A 115 5.08 -10.99 6.43
N VAL A 116 4.62 -11.73 7.44
CA VAL A 116 4.44 -13.18 7.39
C VAL A 116 2.96 -13.46 7.61
N TYR A 117 2.30 -13.99 6.59
CA TYR A 117 0.89 -14.36 6.64
C TYR A 117 0.75 -15.87 6.73
N ASP A 118 0.03 -16.34 7.75
CA ASP A 118 -0.36 -17.74 7.89
C ASP A 118 -1.67 -17.98 7.12
N ILE A 119 -1.62 -18.85 6.11
CA ILE A 119 -2.75 -19.16 5.24
C ILE A 119 -3.78 -20.02 5.98
N GLN A 120 -3.35 -20.90 6.87
CA GLN A 120 -4.23 -21.83 7.59
C GLN A 120 -5.01 -21.10 8.68
N GLU A 121 -4.30 -20.31 9.49
CA GLU A 121 -4.87 -19.51 10.58
C GLU A 121 -5.48 -18.19 10.08
N LYS A 122 -5.23 -17.82 8.82
CA LYS A 122 -5.71 -16.59 8.16
C LYS A 122 -5.33 -15.30 8.91
N GLN A 123 -4.13 -15.26 9.49
CA GLN A 123 -3.64 -14.14 10.30
C GLN A 123 -2.16 -13.82 10.02
N PHE A 124 -1.74 -12.60 10.40
CA PHE A 124 -0.33 -12.23 10.35
C PHE A 124 0.42 -12.79 11.57
N GLN A 125 1.54 -13.47 11.33
CA GLN A 125 2.48 -13.91 12.37
C GLN A 125 3.53 -12.83 12.67
N ALA A 126 3.88 -12.04 11.65
CA ALA A 126 4.76 -10.88 11.75
C ALA A 126 4.28 -9.80 10.78
N PHE A 127 4.38 -8.54 11.21
CA PHE A 127 4.11 -7.38 10.38
C PHE A 127 4.97 -6.21 10.85
N GLN A 128 5.72 -5.62 9.93
CA GLN A 128 6.48 -4.40 10.15
C GLN A 128 6.49 -3.58 8.87
N ALA A 129 6.22 -2.28 8.96
CA ALA A 129 6.30 -1.39 7.80
C ALA A 129 6.90 -0.05 8.18
N ARG A 130 7.60 0.57 7.24
CA ARG A 130 8.09 1.94 7.33
C ARG A 130 8.05 2.59 5.96
N ALA A 131 7.29 3.66 5.85
CA ALA A 131 7.28 4.51 4.68
C ALA A 131 7.39 5.99 5.08
N ASN A 132 7.80 6.83 4.14
CA ASN A 132 7.94 8.26 4.33
C ASN A 132 7.41 9.02 3.12
N TRP A 133 6.86 10.20 3.39
CA TRP A 133 6.55 11.21 2.40
C TRP A 133 7.15 12.53 2.83
N SER A 134 8.27 12.89 2.21
CA SER A 134 9.06 14.05 2.66
C SER A 134 8.36 15.38 2.40
N LYS A 135 7.67 15.52 1.27
CA LYS A 135 6.97 16.75 0.91
C LYS A 135 5.83 16.49 -0.05
N GLY A 136 4.67 17.06 0.26
CA GLY A 136 3.48 16.96 -0.55
C GLY A 136 2.72 18.28 -0.64
N HIS A 137 1.87 18.38 -1.64
CA HIS A 137 0.85 19.41 -1.75
C HIS A 137 -0.48 18.74 -2.05
N ILE A 138 -1.48 19.03 -1.20
CA ILE A 138 -2.84 18.51 -1.33
C ILE A 138 -3.74 19.69 -1.66
N ARG A 139 -4.47 19.60 -2.76
CA ARG A 139 -5.51 20.54 -3.17
C ARG A 139 -6.86 19.83 -3.11
N TYR A 140 -7.83 20.39 -2.41
CA TYR A 140 -9.14 19.79 -2.24
C TYR A 140 -10.27 20.82 -2.32
N GLN A 141 -11.49 20.37 -2.63
CA GLN A 141 -12.67 21.23 -2.66
C GLN A 141 -13.56 20.97 -1.44
N LEU A 142 -13.91 22.03 -0.72
CA LEU A 142 -14.84 21.99 0.40
C LEU A 142 -15.80 23.17 0.25
N GLU A 143 -17.11 22.90 0.23
CA GLU A 143 -18.16 23.93 0.10
C GLU A 143 -17.97 24.85 -1.13
N GLY A 144 -17.43 24.31 -2.23
CA GLY A 144 -17.16 25.05 -3.46
C GLY A 144 -15.90 25.92 -3.42
N LEU A 145 -15.19 25.97 -2.29
CA LEU A 145 -13.90 26.63 -2.15
C LEU A 145 -12.76 25.65 -2.41
N THR A 146 -11.75 26.11 -3.15
CA THR A 146 -10.49 25.36 -3.31
C THR A 146 -9.60 25.67 -2.12
N ASN A 147 -9.21 24.62 -1.41
CA ASN A 147 -8.30 24.67 -0.28
C ASN A 147 -7.02 23.92 -0.64
N GLU A 148 -5.94 24.34 -0.01
CA GLU A 148 -4.60 23.81 -0.28
C GLU A 148 -3.84 23.61 1.03
N ALA A 149 -3.12 22.51 1.12
CA ALA A 149 -2.32 22.15 2.27
C ALA A 149 -0.96 21.62 1.83
N ASN A 150 0.10 22.07 2.52
CA ASN A 150 1.44 21.55 2.33
C ASN A 150 1.72 20.50 3.39
N ILE A 151 2.18 19.34 2.93
CA ILE A 151 2.55 18.20 3.76
C ILE A 151 4.06 18.13 3.83
N VAL A 152 4.59 17.90 5.03
CA VAL A 152 6.03 17.80 5.27
C VAL A 152 6.31 16.64 6.21
N ASP A 153 7.27 15.79 5.82
CA ASP A 153 7.84 14.71 6.62
C ASP A 153 6.81 13.81 7.31
N LEU A 154 5.85 13.29 6.55
CA LEU A 154 4.97 12.24 7.06
C LEU A 154 5.69 10.91 7.11
N GLN A 155 5.41 10.15 8.17
CA GLN A 155 5.95 8.81 8.36
C GLN A 155 4.81 7.83 8.57
N LEU A 156 4.86 6.71 7.86
CA LEU A 156 3.98 5.57 8.09
C LEU A 156 4.79 4.51 8.84
N GLN A 157 4.26 4.03 9.95
CA GLN A 157 4.83 2.92 10.71
C GLN A 157 3.82 1.78 10.79
N GLY A 158 4.28 0.55 10.61
CA GLY A 158 3.47 -0.64 10.75
C GLY A 158 4.04 -1.60 11.77
N TYR A 159 3.18 -2.20 12.57
CA TYR A 159 3.53 -3.22 13.55
C TYR A 159 2.36 -4.18 13.78
N LEU A 160 2.67 -5.34 14.36
CA LEU A 160 1.67 -6.32 14.77
C LEU A 160 1.35 -6.12 16.25
N THR A 161 0.06 -6.10 16.62
CA THR A 161 -0.32 -6.02 18.04
C THR A 161 -0.20 -7.38 18.72
N ASP A 162 0.45 -7.40 19.88
CA ASP A 162 0.46 -8.56 20.78
C ASP A 162 -0.76 -8.58 21.73
N GLU A 163 -1.46 -7.47 21.86
CA GLU A 163 -2.58 -7.29 22.81
C GLU A 163 -3.90 -7.93 22.36
N SER A 164 -4.02 -8.34 21.09
CA SER A 164 -5.23 -8.93 20.54
C SER A 164 -4.99 -10.35 20.05
N HIS A 165 -5.94 -11.24 20.33
CA HIS A 165 -6.01 -12.57 19.70
C HIS A 165 -7.31 -12.65 18.88
N PRO A 166 -7.23 -12.77 17.54
CA PRO A 166 -6.03 -12.88 16.71
C PRO A 166 -5.20 -11.58 16.67
N ARG A 167 -3.90 -11.70 16.38
CA ARG A 167 -2.99 -10.54 16.23
C ARG A 167 -3.39 -9.70 15.03
N GLN A 168 -3.35 -8.38 15.17
CA GLN A 168 -3.87 -7.46 14.15
C GLN A 168 -2.75 -6.53 13.67
N PRO A 169 -2.49 -6.43 12.36
CA PRO A 169 -1.55 -5.46 11.85
C PRO A 169 -2.16 -4.06 11.96
N ILE A 170 -1.37 -3.13 12.50
CA ILE A 170 -1.69 -1.71 12.60
C ILE A 170 -0.71 -0.94 11.74
N LEU A 171 -1.21 0.06 11.03
CA LEU A 171 -0.47 1.09 10.31
C LEU A 171 -0.83 2.45 10.91
N VAL A 172 0.16 3.19 11.38
CA VAL A 172 0.00 4.54 11.94
C VAL A 172 0.74 5.53 11.04
N LEU A 173 0.00 6.49 10.50
CA LEU A 173 0.56 7.67 9.86
C LEU A 173 0.82 8.72 10.94
N GLN A 174 2.02 9.25 10.97
CA GLN A 174 2.49 10.20 11.96
C GLN A 174 3.06 11.44 11.29
N SER A 175 2.93 12.57 11.98
CA SER A 175 3.66 13.78 11.63
C SER A 175 5.15 13.66 11.96
N GLN A 176 5.95 14.62 11.50
CA GLN A 176 7.36 14.74 11.86
C GLN A 176 7.61 14.75 13.38
N GLN A 177 6.65 15.24 14.16
CA GLN A 177 6.74 15.32 15.63
C GLN A 177 6.36 14.00 16.33
N GLY A 178 5.99 12.97 15.57
CA GLY A 178 5.54 11.68 16.09
C GLY A 178 4.06 11.65 16.50
N SER A 179 3.32 12.73 16.28
CA SER A 179 1.87 12.78 16.58
C SER A 179 1.11 11.89 15.59
N PRO A 180 0.24 10.98 16.06
CA PRO A 180 -0.58 10.17 15.17
C PRO A 180 -1.59 11.04 14.43
N LEU A 181 -1.68 10.84 13.12
CA LEU A 181 -2.61 11.52 12.22
C LEU A 181 -3.75 10.58 11.80
N LEU A 182 -3.39 9.35 11.45
CA LEU A 182 -4.29 8.31 10.98
C LEU A 182 -3.79 6.97 11.53
N GLU A 183 -4.70 6.13 11.99
CA GLU A 183 -4.43 4.72 12.27
C GLU A 183 -5.33 3.85 11.40
N MET A 184 -4.75 2.80 10.82
CA MET A 184 -5.44 1.78 10.04
C MET A 184 -5.17 0.42 10.66
N LYS A 185 -6.22 -0.33 10.94
CA LYS A 185 -6.14 -1.60 11.65
C LYS A 185 -6.95 -2.65 10.92
N LEU A 186 -6.30 -3.77 10.59
CA LEU A 186 -7.00 -4.90 9.95
C LEU A 186 -7.61 -5.80 11.02
N LEU A 187 -8.92 -5.71 11.17
CA LEU A 187 -9.73 -6.52 12.06
C LEU A 187 -9.98 -7.92 11.47
N PRO A 188 -10.46 -8.87 12.29
CA PRO A 188 -10.88 -10.19 11.82
C PRO A 188 -11.94 -10.10 10.72
N GLN A 189 -12.03 -11.15 9.90
CA GLN A 189 -12.98 -11.23 8.79
C GLN A 189 -12.77 -10.14 7.71
N TRP A 190 -11.56 -9.58 7.60
CA TRP A 190 -11.19 -8.59 6.59
C TRP A 190 -11.95 -7.26 6.69
N HIS A 191 -12.18 -6.78 7.91
CA HIS A 191 -12.65 -5.42 8.13
C HIS A 191 -11.45 -4.48 8.34
N LEU A 192 -11.45 -3.32 7.70
CA LEU A 192 -10.52 -2.25 7.96
C LEU A 192 -11.17 -1.26 8.92
N GLU A 193 -10.56 -1.07 10.09
CA GLU A 193 -10.84 0.06 10.96
C GLU A 193 -9.88 1.20 10.60
N LEU A 194 -10.43 2.38 10.39
CA LEU A 194 -9.72 3.60 10.07
C LEU A 194 -10.08 4.66 11.11
N THR A 195 -9.08 5.10 11.85
CA THR A 195 -9.19 6.08 12.93
C THR A 195 -8.44 7.34 12.52
N VAL A 196 -9.16 8.46 12.39
CA VAL A 196 -8.54 9.75 12.08
C VAL A 196 -8.45 10.60 13.32
N MET A 197 -7.24 11.11 13.56
CA MET A 197 -6.95 12.02 14.65
C MET A 197 -7.22 13.47 14.24
N PRO A 198 -7.63 14.34 15.18
CA PRO A 198 -7.80 15.77 14.92
C PRO A 198 -6.60 16.44 14.26
N GLU A 199 -5.38 15.99 14.58
CA GLU A 199 -4.15 16.54 14.02
C GLU A 199 -4.07 16.39 12.50
N LEU A 200 -4.69 15.35 11.90
CA LEU A 200 -4.78 15.23 10.44
C LEU A 200 -5.65 16.34 9.83
N ILE A 201 -6.77 16.67 10.48
CA ILE A 201 -7.69 17.73 10.06
C ILE A 201 -6.97 19.08 10.09
N GLU A 202 -6.19 19.33 11.15
CA GLU A 202 -5.37 20.54 11.26
C GLU A 202 -4.22 20.57 10.26
N THR A 203 -3.61 19.41 9.97
CA THR A 203 -2.54 19.29 8.94
C THR A 203 -3.04 19.67 7.55
N ILE A 204 -4.31 19.41 7.23
CA ILE A 204 -4.92 19.83 5.97
C ILE A 204 -5.48 21.26 6.01
N GLY A 205 -5.26 22.02 7.09
CA GLY A 205 -5.63 23.43 7.20
C GLY A 205 -7.03 23.70 7.76
N LEU A 206 -7.72 22.68 8.27
CA LEU A 206 -9.05 22.84 8.88
C LEU A 206 -8.93 22.89 10.41
N ARG A 207 -9.71 23.77 11.05
CA ARG A 207 -9.71 23.88 12.53
C ARG A 207 -10.58 22.78 13.13
N TRP A 208 -10.03 22.00 14.07
CA TRP A 208 -10.82 21.06 14.87
C TRP A 208 -11.44 21.76 16.09
N PRO A 209 -12.78 21.74 16.27
CA PRO A 209 -13.42 22.36 17.43
C PRO A 209 -13.48 21.45 18.67
N GLY A 210 -13.20 20.15 18.52
CA GLY A 210 -13.31 19.16 19.59
C GLY A 210 -12.05 19.01 20.44
N LYS A 211 -12.09 18.06 21.37
CA LYS A 211 -10.91 17.67 22.17
C LYS A 211 -9.92 16.89 21.30
N LYS A 212 -8.62 17.18 21.44
CA LYS A 212 -7.54 16.50 20.70
C LYS A 212 -7.27 15.06 21.17
N GLU A 213 -7.70 14.74 22.38
CA GLU A 213 -7.50 13.42 23.01
C GLU A 213 -8.37 12.31 22.41
N TYR A 214 -9.43 12.66 21.68
CA TYR A 214 -10.35 11.71 21.08
C TYR A 214 -10.20 11.70 19.55
N PRO A 215 -10.39 10.55 18.89
CA PRO A 215 -10.46 10.50 17.44
C PRO A 215 -11.51 11.47 16.90
N ALA A 216 -11.20 12.10 15.76
CA ALA A 216 -12.16 12.93 15.04
C ALA A 216 -13.25 12.05 14.41
N PHE A 217 -12.86 10.90 13.87
CA PHE A 217 -13.78 9.86 13.41
C PHE A 217 -13.14 8.48 13.42
N VAL A 218 -13.98 7.46 13.58
CA VAL A 218 -13.62 6.04 13.44
C VAL A 218 -14.60 5.43 12.43
N MET A 219 -14.06 4.75 11.43
CA MET A 219 -14.82 4.09 10.38
C MET A 219 -14.41 2.62 10.30
N ILE A 220 -15.37 1.72 10.16
CA ILE A 220 -15.13 0.29 9.95
C ILE A 220 -15.79 -0.11 8.63
N GLN A 221 -15.01 -0.67 7.70
CA GLN A 221 -15.51 -1.12 6.41
C GLN A 221 -14.97 -2.51 6.03
N PRO A 222 -15.79 -3.38 5.42
CA PRO A 222 -15.31 -4.65 4.89
C PRO A 222 -14.44 -4.41 3.64
N LEU A 223 -13.25 -5.03 3.59
CA LEU A 223 -12.31 -4.90 2.46
C LEU A 223 -12.90 -5.36 1.12
N ARG A 224 -13.86 -6.29 1.14
CA ARG A 224 -14.51 -6.79 -0.08
C ARG A 224 -15.33 -5.72 -0.81
N GLU A 225 -15.71 -4.65 -0.13
CA GLU A 225 -16.53 -3.57 -0.69
C GLU A 225 -15.69 -2.35 -1.08
N MET A 226 -14.39 -2.32 -0.77
CA MET A 226 -13.50 -1.19 -1.06
C MET A 226 -12.88 -1.20 -2.46
N TRP A 227 -13.12 -2.24 -3.25
CA TRP A 227 -12.72 -2.31 -4.66
C TRP A 227 -13.96 -2.51 -5.56
N PRO A 228 -14.32 -1.54 -6.42
CA PRO A 228 -15.39 -1.69 -7.41
C PRO A 228 -14.99 -2.59 -8.59
#